data_AF-A0A380DZI9-F1
#
_entry.id   AF-A0A380DZI9-F1
#
_cell.length_a   1.000
_cell.length_b   1.000
_cell.length_c   1.000
_cell.angle_alpha   90.00
_cell.angle_beta   90.00
_cell.angle_gamma   90.00
#
_symmetry.space_group_name_H-M   'P 1'
#
loop_
_entity.id
_entity.type
_entity.pdbx_description
1 polymer ?
#
loop_
_entity_poly.entity_id
_entity_poly.type
_entity_poly.pdbx_seq_one_letter_code
_entity_poly.pdbx_strand_id
1 'polypeptide(L)'
;MDIQRSFAVFTMATILTFLGMLIISATENGKLTFLQVFFEVMSAFGTCGLSLGVTSDISDISKVVLMVLMFIGRVGLISFIIMIAGRREPDKFHYPKERIQIG
;
A
#
# COMPACT_ATOMS: atom_id res chain seq x y z
N MET A 1 4.18 -9.63 19.93
CA MET A 1 3.09 -9.31 18.99
C MET A 1 3.41 -8.07 18.16
N ASP A 2 4.12 -7.09 18.73
CA ASP A 2 4.41 -5.82 18.07
C ASP A 2 5.35 -5.96 16.87
N ILE A 3 6.35 -6.85 16.92
CA ILE A 3 7.26 -7.08 15.78
C ILE A 3 6.54 -7.60 14.52
N GLN A 4 5.56 -8.49 14.69
CA GLN A 4 4.78 -9.03 13.56
C GLN A 4 3.84 -7.99 12.97
N ARG A 5 3.29 -7.09 13.80
CA ARG A 5 2.45 -5.98 13.35
C ARG A 5 3.27 -4.97 12.54
N SER A 6 4.43 -4.57 13.06
CA SER A 6 5.33 -3.65 12.35
C SER A 6 5.80 -4.22 11.00
N PHE A 7 6.12 -5.52 10.97
CA PHE A 7 6.50 -6.19 9.72
C PHE A 7 5.33 -6.24 8.72
N ALA A 8 4.12 -6.60 9.17
CA ALA A 8 2.94 -6.64 8.31
C ALA A 8 2.61 -5.26 7.70
N VAL A 9 2.71 -4.19 8.50
CA VAL A 9 2.51 -2.81 8.04
C VAL A 9 3.55 -2.43 6.99
N PHE A 10 4.82 -2.75 7.23
CA PHE A 10 5.91 -2.47 6.30
C PHE A 10 5.72 -3.22 4.97
N THR A 11 5.44 -4.52 5.01
CA THR A 11 5.22 -5.30 3.80
C THR A 11 4.00 -4.81 3.00
N MET A 12 2.90 -4.47 3.69
CA MET A 12 1.70 -3.94 3.04
C MET A 12 1.96 -2.58 2.37
N ALA A 13 2.70 -1.70 3.05
CA ALA A 13 3.12 -0.41 2.53
C ALA A 13 3.89 -0.56 1.22
N THR A 14 4.91 -1.44 1.21
CA THR A 14 5.73 -1.71 0.04
C THR A 14 4.90 -2.26 -1.11
N ILE A 15 3.98 -3.20 -0.86
CA ILE A 15 3.13 -3.78 -1.91
C ILE A 15 2.20 -2.71 -2.50
N LEU A 16 1.58 -1.88 -1.67
CA LEU A 16 0.66 -0.82 -2.12
C LEU A 16 1.37 0.24 -2.97
N THR A 17 2.52 0.74 -2.52
CA THR A 17 3.29 1.73 -3.29
C THR A 17 3.84 1.13 -4.59
N PHE A 18 4.28 -0.12 -4.57
CA PHE A 18 4.76 -0.82 -5.76
C PHE A 18 3.65 -1.04 -6.79
N LEU A 19 2.46 -1.45 -6.35
CA LEU A 19 1.28 -1.57 -7.23
C LEU A 19 0.86 -0.22 -7.81
N GLY A 20 0.79 0.83 -6.99
CA GLY A 20 0.47 2.18 -7.45
C GLY A 20 1.44 2.70 -8.50
N MET A 21 2.73 2.45 -8.29
CA MET A 21 3.78 2.77 -9.26
C MET A 21 3.61 2.04 -10.59
N LEU A 22 3.32 0.73 -10.56
CA LEU A 22 3.11 -0.04 -11.78
C LEU A 22 1.90 0.45 -12.57
N ILE A 23 0.80 0.78 -11.89
CA ILE A 23 -0.42 1.28 -12.56
C ILE A 23 -0.16 2.62 -13.23
N ILE A 24 0.49 3.55 -12.53
CA ILE A 24 0.80 4.88 -13.08
C ILE A 24 1.81 4.75 -14.24
N SER A 25 2.85 3.93 -14.07
CA SER A 25 3.85 3.68 -15.11
C SER A 25 3.24 3.07 -16.38
N ALA A 26 2.30 2.13 -16.23
CA ALA A 26 1.58 1.52 -17.35
C ALA A 26 0.59 2.48 -18.03
N THR A 27 -0.03 3.39 -17.26
CA THR A 27 -0.99 4.37 -17.80
C THR A 27 -0.28 5.46 -18.61
N GLU A 28 0.90 5.88 -18.16
CA GLU A 28 1.58 7.05 -18.72
C GLU A 28 2.54 6.78 -19.88
N ASN A 29 2.67 5.51 -20.32
CA ASN A 29 3.27 5.10 -21.60
C ASN A 29 4.54 5.90 -21.99
N GLY A 30 5.44 6.15 -21.04
CA GLY A 30 6.73 6.81 -21.28
C GLY A 30 6.72 8.35 -21.35
N LYS A 31 5.62 9.04 -21.02
CA LYS A 31 5.59 10.51 -20.96
C LYS A 31 6.30 11.09 -19.73
N LEU A 32 6.36 10.34 -18.63
CA LEU A 32 7.02 10.76 -17.38
C LEU A 32 8.30 9.97 -17.12
N THR A 33 9.25 10.62 -16.45
CA THR A 33 10.47 9.97 -15.97
C THR A 33 10.15 9.04 -14.80
N PHE A 34 10.77 7.87 -14.73
CA PHE A 34 10.60 6.91 -13.62
C PHE A 34 10.78 7.56 -12.23
N LEU A 35 11.76 8.47 -12.11
CA LEU A 35 12.02 9.21 -10.87
C LEU A 35 10.83 10.08 -10.43
N GLN A 36 10.12 10.70 -11.38
CA GLN A 36 8.96 11.53 -11.09
C GLN A 36 7.79 10.68 -10.56
N VAL A 37 7.52 9.54 -11.20
CA VAL A 37 6.49 8.59 -10.76
C VAL A 37 6.81 8.05 -9.37
N PHE A 38 8.07 7.65 -9.14
CA PHE A 38 8.51 7.19 -7.82
C PHE A 38 8.27 8.25 -6.74
N PHE A 39 8.67 9.49 -7.00
CA PHE A 39 8.55 10.57 -6.04
C PHE A 39 7.08 10.92 -5.73
N GLU A 40 6.23 10.96 -6.76
CA GLU A 40 4.77 11.17 -6.60
C GLU A 40 4.13 10.09 -5.74
N VAL A 41 4.39 8.81 -6.04
CA VAL A 41 3.80 7.69 -5.30
C VAL A 41 4.26 7.69 -3.84
N MET A 42 5.55 7.93 -3.59
CA MET A 42 6.09 7.99 -2.24
C MET A 42 5.55 9.20 -1.45
N SER A 43 5.40 10.36 -2.10
CA SER A 43 4.84 11.56 -1.50
C SER A 43 3.34 11.42 -1.19
N ALA A 44 2.58 10.84 -2.12
CA ALA A 44 1.15 10.55 -1.93
C ALA A 44 0.94 9.57 -0.77
N PHE A 45 1.73 8.50 -0.72
CA PHE A 45 1.69 7.52 0.36
C PHE A 45 2.04 8.13 1.73
N GLY A 46 3.09 8.95 1.79
CA GLY A 46 3.49 9.67 3.00
C GLY A 46 2.57 10.84 3.38
N THR A 47 1.62 11.20 2.51
CA THR A 47 0.80 12.42 2.62
C THR A 47 1.65 13.69 2.78
N CYS A 48 2.84 13.72 2.18
CA CYS A 48 3.78 14.84 2.28
C CYS A 48 3.33 16.05 1.46
N GLY A 49 2.44 15.85 0.48
CA GLY A 49 1.90 16.94 -0.36
C GLY A 49 2.92 17.56 -1.31
N LEU A 50 4.09 16.94 -1.47
CA LEU A 50 5.14 17.38 -2.38
C LEU A 50 4.92 16.77 -3.76
N SER A 51 5.10 17.57 -4.81
CA SER A 51 5.09 17.10 -6.19
C SER A 51 6.24 17.71 -6.96
N LEU A 52 6.79 16.97 -7.93
CA LEU A 52 7.78 17.47 -8.88
C LEU A 52 7.14 18.35 -9.98
N GLY A 53 5.88 18.75 -9.82
CA GLY A 53 5.17 19.64 -10.75
C GLY A 53 4.57 18.91 -11.96
N VAL A 54 4.57 17.57 -11.94
CA VAL A 54 4.13 16.74 -13.07
C VAL A 54 2.68 16.27 -12.91
N THR A 55 2.06 16.46 -11.75
CA THR A 55 0.64 16.14 -11.50
C THR A 55 -0.32 16.84 -12.49
N SER A 56 0.09 17.97 -13.06
CA SER A 56 -0.69 18.73 -14.05
C SER A 56 -0.82 18.01 -15.40
N ASP A 57 0.20 17.25 -15.80
CA ASP A 57 0.29 16.57 -17.11
C ASP A 57 -0.04 15.07 -17.03
N ILE A 58 -0.42 14.60 -15.84
CA ILE A 58 -0.76 13.21 -15.57
C ILE A 58 -2.21 12.90 -16.02
N SER A 59 -2.42 11.67 -16.52
CA SER A 59 -3.72 11.15 -16.94
C SER A 59 -4.72 11.12 -15.78
N ASP A 60 -6.02 11.31 -16.08
CA ASP A 60 -7.06 11.33 -15.05
C ASP A 60 -7.14 10.01 -14.27
N ILE A 61 -6.77 8.88 -14.89
CA ILE A 61 -6.67 7.57 -14.24
C ILE A 61 -5.60 7.59 -13.15
N SER A 62 -4.41 8.09 -13.47
CA SER A 62 -3.28 8.20 -12.55
C SER A 62 -3.60 9.14 -11.37
N LYS A 63 -4.35 10.23 -11.59
CA LYS A 63 -4.84 11.11 -10.51
C LYS A 63 -5.77 10.38 -9.55
N VAL A 64 -6.68 9.55 -10.06
CA VAL A 64 -7.58 8.72 -9.22
C VAL A 64 -6.76 7.76 -8.37
N VAL A 65 -5.73 7.11 -8.94
CA VAL A 65 -4.83 6.22 -8.19
C VAL A 65 -4.09 6.97 -7.08
N LEU A 66 -3.56 8.17 -7.37
CA LEU A 66 -2.90 9.01 -6.36
C LEU A 66 -3.84 9.45 -5.24
N MET A 67 -5.09 9.83 -5.56
CA MET A 67 -6.09 10.15 -4.54
C MET A 67 -6.38 8.97 -3.61
N VAL A 68 -6.47 7.75 -4.16
CA VAL A 68 -6.66 6.53 -3.36
C VAL A 68 -5.42 6.27 -2.49
N LEU A 69 -4.21 6.40 -3.03
CA LEU A 69 -2.96 6.27 -2.27
C LEU A 69 -2.88 7.27 -1.11
N MET A 70 -3.23 8.53 -1.32
CA MET A 70 -3.28 9.55 -0.27
C MET A 70 -4.30 9.22 0.81
N PHE A 71 -5.48 8.73 0.42
CA PHE A 71 -6.50 8.32 1.37
C PHE A 71 -6.00 7.17 2.26
N ILE A 72 -5.38 6.15 1.68
CA ILE A 72 -4.81 5.02 2.43
C ILE A 72 -3.67 5.48 3.34
N GLY A 73 -2.77 6.33 2.83
CA GLY A 73 -1.69 6.94 3.59
C GLY A 73 -2.19 7.73 4.80
N ARG A 74 -3.27 8.50 4.64
CA ARG A 74 -3.84 9.34 5.71
C ARG A 74 -4.69 8.58 6.73
N VAL A 75 -5.50 7.62 6.30
CA VAL A 75 -6.31 6.75 7.17
C VAL A 75 -5.43 5.83 8.04
N GLY A 76 -4.19 5.62 7.60
CA GLY A 76 -3.18 4.84 8.28
C GLY A 76 -3.26 3.37 7.85
N LEU A 77 -2.10 2.83 7.44
CA LEU A 77 -1.94 1.44 7.03
C LEU A 77 -2.53 0.45 8.04
N ILE A 78 -2.40 0.75 9.33
CA ILE A 78 -2.91 -0.10 10.40
C ILE A 78 -4.43 -0.18 10.34
N SER A 79 -5.13 0.96 10.18
CA SER A 79 -6.58 1.00 10.01
C SER A 79 -7.02 0.24 8.75
N PHE A 80 -6.28 0.40 7.66
CA PHE A 80 -6.56 -0.31 6.41
C PHE A 80 -6.39 -1.83 6.55
N ILE A 81 -5.32 -2.27 7.23
CA ILE A 81 -5.09 -3.69 7.54
C ILE A 81 -6.20 -4.23 8.43
N ILE A 82 -6.63 -3.50 9.46
CA ILE A 82 -7.74 -3.92 10.34
C ILE A 82 -9.06 -4.01 9.55
N MET A 83 -9.30 -3.07 8.63
CA MET A 83 -10.48 -3.05 7.77
C MET A 83 -10.52 -4.24 6.80
N ILE A 84 -9.39 -4.55 6.14
CA ILE A 84 -9.27 -5.71 5.23
C ILE A 84 -9.26 -7.04 5.98
N ALA A 85 -8.55 -7.11 7.11
CA ALA A 85 -8.51 -8.32 7.92
C ALA A 85 -9.90 -8.67 8.49
N GLY A 86 -10.82 -7.71 8.49
CA GLY A 86 -12.14 -7.83 9.10
C GLY A 86 -12.01 -8.00 10.61
N ARG A 87 -13.12 -7.80 11.32
CA ARG A 87 -13.22 -8.36 12.67
C ARG A 87 -13.18 -9.88 12.53
N ARG A 88 -11.99 -10.48 12.61
CA ARG A 88 -11.88 -11.86 13.06
C ARG A 88 -12.50 -11.87 14.45
N GLU A 89 -13.75 -12.30 14.55
CA GLU A 89 -14.27 -12.80 15.82
C GLU A 89 -13.18 -13.69 16.41
N PRO A 90 -12.87 -13.57 17.72
CA PRO A 90 -11.87 -14.42 18.32
C PRO A 90 -12.30 -15.85 18.05
N ASP A 91 -11.59 -16.51 17.13
CA ASP A 91 -11.92 -17.85 16.70
C ASP A 91 -11.83 -18.71 17.94
N LYS A 92 -12.98 -19.14 18.44
CA LYS A 92 -13.11 -19.96 19.63
C LYS A 92 -12.71 -21.41 19.33
N PHE A 93 -12.12 -21.67 18.16
CA PHE A 93 -11.54 -22.97 17.81
C PHE A 93 -10.04 -23.02 18.08
N HIS A 94 -9.74 -23.66 19.21
CA HIS A 94 -8.43 -24.20 19.51
C HIS A 94 -8.12 -25.33 18.50
N TYR A 95 -7.29 -25.06 17.49
CA TYR A 95 -6.74 -26.14 16.67
C TYR A 95 -5.89 -27.05 17.56
N PRO A 96 -6.15 -28.38 17.60
CA PRO A 96 -5.32 -29.30 18.33
C PRO A 96 -3.91 -29.26 17.73
N LYS A 97 -2.90 -29.04 18.57
CA LYS A 97 -1.50 -29.15 18.19
C LYS A 97 -1.20 -30.62 17.90
N GLU A 98 -1.40 -31.04 16.66
CA GLU A 98 -0.93 -32.34 16.22
C GLU A 98 0.61 -32.29 16.18
N ARG A 99 1.27 -33.11 17.00
CA ARG A 99 2.72 -33.29 16.91
C ARG A 99 3.00 -34.17 15.71
N ILE A 100 3.39 -33.55 14.61
CA ILE A 100 3.92 -34.28 13.45
C ILE A 100 5.34 -34.72 13.84
N GLN A 101 5.51 -36.00 14.20
CA GLN A 101 6.84 -36.61 14.22
C GLN A 101 7.26 -36.79 12.76
N ILE A 102 8.17 -35.93 12.32
CA ILE A 102 8.90 -36.11 11.07
C ILE A 102 9.90 -37.23 11.36
N GLY A 103 9.69 -38.39 10.74
CA GLY A 103 10.64 -39.49 10.72
C GLY A 103 11.88 -39.15 9.90
#